data_AF-A0A0F9T0W5-F1
#
_entry.id   AF-A0A0F9T0W5-F1
#
_cell.length_a   1.000
_cell.length_b   1.000
_cell.length_c   1.000
_cell.angle_alpha   90.00
_cell.angle_beta   90.00
_cell.angle_gamma   90.00
#
_symmetry.space_group_name_H-M   'P 1'
#
loop_
_entity.id
_entity.type
_entity.pdbx_description
1 polymer ?
#
loop_
_entity_poly.entity_id
_entity_poly.type
_entity_poly.pdbx_seq_one_letter_code
_entity_poly.pdbx_strand_id
1 'polypeptide(L)'
;MFLVNYMLEGDMREYIMHKVKAPLMKALIKFAQRYPEPTRDNIIHPNTLKLLDIQDKFFKYENNLGRNGLFRALFRIFIDEYEHDPYYHYRFDWFLEEIVNCGWKPRPIGYPSSCWNESDDKASYGGGYLVKFGVSK
;
A
#
# COMPACT_ATOMS: atom_id res chain seq x y z
N MET A 1 -2.19 -24.09 -8.71
CA MET A 1 -1.38 -22.88 -8.96
C MET A 1 -1.22 -22.69 -10.48
N PHE A 2 -2.32 -22.35 -11.18
CA PHE A 2 -2.35 -22.24 -12.66
C PHE A 2 -2.74 -20.83 -13.14
N LEU A 3 -3.57 -20.12 -12.37
CA LEU A 3 -4.02 -18.75 -12.67
C LEU A 3 -2.89 -17.72 -12.73
N VAL A 4 -1.89 -17.84 -11.85
CA VAL A 4 -0.78 -16.89 -11.75
C VAL A 4 0.15 -16.99 -12.96
N ASN A 5 0.47 -18.19 -13.45
CA ASN A 5 1.35 -18.35 -14.62
C ASN A 5 0.66 -17.88 -15.91
N TYR A 6 -0.64 -18.17 -16.08
CA TYR A 6 -1.35 -17.78 -17.31
C TYR A 6 -1.57 -16.26 -17.44
N MET A 7 -1.77 -15.56 -16.32
CA MET A 7 -1.97 -14.10 -16.32
C MET A 7 -0.67 -13.29 -16.49
N LEU A 8 0.49 -13.93 -16.34
CA LEU A 8 1.78 -13.24 -16.28
C LEU A 8 2.68 -13.50 -17.50
N GLU A 9 2.24 -14.30 -18.48
CA GLU A 9 3.03 -14.64 -19.67
C GLU A 9 2.44 -14.03 -20.96
N GLY A 10 3.33 -13.59 -21.86
CA GLY A 10 3.02 -13.15 -23.22
C GLY A 10 1.98 -12.03 -23.34
N ASP A 11 1.16 -12.11 -24.39
CA ASP A 11 0.16 -11.11 -24.78
C ASP A 11 -0.91 -10.88 -23.70
N MET A 12 -1.19 -11.89 -22.86
CA MET A 12 -2.19 -11.77 -21.81
C MET A 12 -1.75 -10.80 -20.72
N ARG A 13 -0.45 -10.76 -20.39
CA ARG A 13 0.10 -9.79 -19.43
C ARG A 13 -0.07 -8.37 -19.94
N GLU A 14 0.26 -8.11 -21.19
CA GLU A 14 0.07 -6.78 -21.81
C GLU A 14 -1.40 -6.39 -21.84
N TYR A 15 -2.28 -7.32 -22.21
CA TYR A 15 -3.72 -7.12 -22.18
C TYR A 15 -4.20 -6.72 -20.78
N ILE A 16 -3.84 -7.47 -19.73
CA ILE A 16 -4.23 -7.16 -18.35
C ILE A 16 -3.69 -5.79 -17.93
N MET A 17 -2.42 -5.50 -18.24
CA MET A 17 -1.80 -4.22 -17.87
C MET A 17 -2.49 -3.03 -18.52
N HIS A 18 -2.75 -3.10 -19.83
CA HIS A 18 -3.22 -1.95 -20.61
C HIS A 18 -4.74 -1.85 -20.73
N LYS A 19 -5.45 -2.98 -20.81
CA LYS A 19 -6.91 -3.03 -21.02
C LYS A 19 -7.71 -3.19 -19.74
N VAL A 20 -7.11 -3.71 -18.67
CA VAL A 20 -7.81 -3.91 -17.38
C VAL A 20 -7.27 -2.95 -16.31
N LYS A 21 -5.97 -3.05 -16.00
CA LYS A 21 -5.37 -2.32 -14.87
C LYS A 21 -5.35 -0.81 -15.11
N ALA A 22 -4.92 -0.34 -16.28
CA ALA A 22 -4.84 1.09 -16.55
C ALA A 22 -6.21 1.80 -16.51
N PRO A 23 -7.30 1.27 -17.13
CA PRO A 23 -8.64 1.84 -16.97
C PRO A 23 -9.14 1.80 -15.53
N LEU A 24 -8.94 0.70 -14.81
CA LEU A 24 -9.37 0.56 -13.41
C LEU A 24 -8.69 1.61 -12.51
N MET A 25 -7.39 1.84 -12.70
CA MET A 25 -6.69 2.89 -11.94
C MET A 25 -7.27 4.27 -12.18
N LYS A 26 -7.59 4.61 -13.43
CA LYS A 26 -8.23 5.89 -13.76
C LYS A 26 -9.60 6.02 -13.10
N ALA A 27 -10.36 4.93 -13.07
CA ALA A 27 -11.66 4.89 -12.40
C ALA A 27 -11.53 5.10 -10.89
N LEU A 28 -10.59 4.40 -10.23
CA LEU A 28 -10.31 4.56 -8.80
C LEU A 28 -9.87 5.98 -8.44
N ILE A 29 -8.99 6.58 -9.25
CA ILE A 29 -8.55 7.97 -9.04
C ILE A 29 -9.73 8.93 -9.13
N LYS A 30 -10.59 8.78 -10.15
CA LYS A 30 -11.80 9.61 -10.28
C LYS A 30 -12.80 9.37 -9.15
N PHE A 31 -12.92 8.14 -8.67
CA PHE A 31 -13.80 7.81 -7.56
C PHE A 31 -13.32 8.44 -6.25
N ALA A 32 -12.02 8.36 -5.94
CA ALA A 32 -11.43 8.96 -4.75
C ALA A 32 -11.63 10.49 -4.68
N GLN A 33 -11.73 11.17 -5.82
CA GLN A 33 -12.00 12.62 -5.86
C GLN A 33 -13.39 13.01 -5.30
N ARG A 34 -14.27 12.04 -5.05
CA ARG A 34 -15.58 12.28 -4.39
C ARG A 34 -15.47 12.41 -2.88
N TYR A 35 -14.39 11.92 -2.30
CA TYR A 35 -14.12 12.07 -0.87
C TYR A 35 -13.32 13.36 -0.62
N PRO A 36 -13.52 14.02 0.54
CA PRO A 36 -12.69 15.16 0.93
C PRO A 36 -11.21 14.76 1.00
N GLU A 37 -10.29 15.73 0.90
CA GLU A 37 -8.89 15.40 1.19
C GLU A 37 -8.73 15.30 2.72
N PRO A 38 -8.21 14.20 3.26
CA PRO A 38 -7.95 14.09 4.69
C PRO A 38 -6.80 15.01 5.07
N THR A 39 -7.03 15.85 6.08
CA THR A 39 -6.05 16.80 6.65
C THR A 39 -6.09 16.70 8.16
N ARG A 40 -5.07 17.23 8.84
CA ARG A 40 -5.05 17.24 10.31
C ARG A 40 -6.20 18.05 10.91
N ASP A 41 -6.77 19.00 10.17
CA ASP A 41 -7.82 19.88 10.64
C ASP A 41 -9.23 19.27 10.49
N ASN A 42 -9.39 18.25 9.63
CA ASN A 42 -10.69 17.62 9.37
C ASN A 42 -10.78 16.16 9.88
N ILE A 43 -9.78 15.71 10.64
CA ILE A 43 -9.72 14.39 11.25
C ILE A 43 -9.93 14.50 12.76
N ILE A 44 -10.79 13.63 13.29
CA ILE A 44 -11.20 13.56 14.68
C ILE A 44 -10.49 12.39 15.38
N HIS A 45 -10.34 11.24 14.70
CA HIS A 45 -9.81 10.05 15.38
C HIS A 45 -8.27 10.03 15.44
N PRO A 46 -7.68 9.75 16.63
CA PRO A 46 -6.23 9.72 16.79
C PRO A 46 -5.51 8.67 15.92
N ASN A 47 -6.14 7.53 15.65
CA ASN A 47 -5.55 6.51 14.77
C ASN A 47 -5.54 6.94 13.31
N THR A 48 -6.54 7.70 12.87
CA THR A 48 -6.57 8.30 11.54
C THR A 48 -5.45 9.32 11.35
N LEU A 49 -5.10 10.09 12.38
CA LEU A 49 -3.92 10.97 12.35
C LEU A 49 -2.62 10.16 12.12
N LYS A 50 -2.50 8.96 12.72
CA LYS A 50 -1.36 8.07 12.45
C LYS A 50 -1.37 7.55 11.01
N LEU A 51 -2.55 7.30 10.42
CA LEU A 51 -2.67 6.90 9.01
C LEU A 51 -2.20 8.03 8.08
N LEU A 52 -2.50 9.29 8.40
CA LEU A 52 -1.90 10.44 7.71
C LEU A 52 -0.38 10.47 7.85
N ASP A 53 0.16 10.28 9.05
CA ASP A 53 1.62 10.25 9.25
C ASP A 53 2.28 9.14 8.41
N ILE A 54 1.62 7.98 8.29
CA ILE A 54 2.05 6.86 7.44
C ILE A 54 1.97 7.23 5.96
N GLN A 55 0.90 7.91 5.52
CA GLN A 55 0.74 8.39 4.15
C GLN A 55 1.86 9.38 3.79
N ASP A 56 2.12 10.37 4.65
CA ASP A 56 3.20 11.34 4.48
C ASP A 56 4.55 10.65 4.38
N LYS A 57 4.81 9.70 5.29
CA LYS A 57 6.04 8.89 5.26
C LYS A 57 6.15 8.04 4.00
N PHE A 58 5.05 7.47 3.52
CA PHE A 58 5.01 6.70 2.28
C PHE A 58 5.40 7.58 1.07
N PHE A 59 4.78 8.75 0.91
CA PHE A 59 5.08 9.65 -0.22
C PHE A 59 6.40 10.38 -0.12
N LYS A 60 7.01 10.45 1.08
CA LYS A 60 8.39 10.85 1.24
C LYS A 60 9.36 9.90 0.53
N TYR A 61 9.05 8.60 0.51
CA TYR A 61 9.94 7.57 -0.05
C TYR A 61 9.52 7.09 -1.45
N GLU A 62 8.23 7.03 -1.76
CA GLU A 62 7.71 6.63 -3.06
C GLU A 62 8.09 7.65 -4.15
N ASN A 63 8.81 7.20 -5.18
CA ASN A 63 9.26 8.05 -6.29
C ASN A 63 8.61 7.68 -7.65
N ASN A 64 7.72 6.68 -7.68
CA ASN A 64 7.04 6.24 -8.89
C ASN A 64 5.94 7.22 -9.31
N LEU A 65 6.31 8.20 -10.13
CA LEU A 65 5.37 9.20 -10.67
C LEU A 65 4.17 8.57 -11.37
N GLY A 66 4.35 7.43 -12.05
CA GLY A 66 3.28 6.72 -12.77
C GLY A 66 2.27 6.01 -11.85
N ARG A 67 2.58 5.83 -10.57
CA ARG A 67 1.70 5.17 -9.57
C ARG A 67 1.25 6.10 -8.45
N ASN A 68 1.87 7.27 -8.29
CA ASN A 68 1.58 8.22 -7.23
C ASN A 68 0.07 8.55 -7.13
N GLY A 69 -0.58 8.86 -8.25
CA GLY A 69 -2.02 9.18 -8.26
C GLY A 69 -2.91 8.03 -7.75
N LEU A 70 -2.55 6.78 -8.06
CA LEU A 70 -3.29 5.62 -7.55
C LEU A 70 -3.11 5.49 -6.03
N PHE A 71 -1.88 5.57 -5.53
CA PHE A 71 -1.65 5.45 -4.08
C PHE A 71 -2.34 6.57 -3.31
N ARG A 72 -2.35 7.82 -3.83
CA ARG A 72 -3.07 8.92 -3.19
C ARG A 72 -4.55 8.65 -3.13
N ALA A 73 -5.13 8.16 -4.23
CA ALA A 73 -6.52 7.77 -4.28
C ALA A 73 -6.86 6.65 -3.28
N LEU A 74 -6.00 5.63 -3.17
CA LEU A 74 -6.19 4.54 -2.21
C LEU A 74 -6.09 5.01 -0.77
N PHE A 75 -5.07 5.80 -0.42
CA PHE A 75 -4.95 6.35 0.92
C PHE A 75 -6.13 7.26 1.28
N ARG A 76 -6.59 8.11 0.35
CA ARG A 76 -7.76 8.96 0.57
C ARG A 76 -8.99 8.12 0.91
N ILE A 77 -9.40 7.21 0.01
CA ILE A 77 -10.54 6.32 0.24
C ILE A 77 -10.38 5.57 1.57
N PHE A 78 -9.19 5.03 1.83
CA PHE A 78 -8.96 4.24 3.04
C PHE A 78 -9.09 5.07 4.33
N ILE A 79 -8.48 6.25 4.36
CA ILE A 79 -8.50 7.14 5.51
C ILE A 79 -9.93 7.66 5.74
N ASP A 80 -10.63 8.06 4.69
CA ASP A 80 -12.00 8.57 4.80
C ASP A 80 -12.97 7.49 5.28
N GLU A 81 -12.88 6.27 4.77
CA GLU A 81 -13.72 5.15 5.24
C GLU A 81 -13.40 4.77 6.69
N TYR A 82 -12.13 4.78 7.08
CA TYR A 82 -11.73 4.53 8.47
C TYR A 82 -12.20 5.63 9.42
N GLU A 83 -12.17 6.90 8.98
CA GLU A 83 -12.58 8.04 9.78
C GLU A 83 -14.09 8.14 9.96
N HIS A 84 -14.87 7.85 8.91
CA HIS A 84 -16.30 8.14 8.88
C HIS A 84 -17.21 6.93 9.16
N ASP A 85 -16.75 5.71 8.94
CA ASP A 85 -17.58 4.51 9.09
C ASP A 85 -17.09 3.61 10.25
N PRO A 86 -17.80 3.62 11.40
CA PRO A 86 -17.51 2.74 12.52
C PRO A 86 -17.50 1.25 12.14
N TYR A 87 -18.26 0.84 11.10
CA TYR A 87 -18.27 -0.53 10.63
C TYR A 87 -16.90 -0.97 10.14
N TYR A 88 -16.22 -0.15 9.33
CA TYR A 88 -14.89 -0.46 8.80
C TYR A 88 -13.79 -0.18 9.83
N HIS A 89 -13.92 0.89 10.62
CA HIS A 89 -12.97 1.27 11.67
C HIS A 89 -12.62 0.08 12.58
N TYR A 90 -13.61 -0.49 13.27
CA TYR A 90 -13.34 -1.55 14.26
C TYR A 90 -12.88 -2.86 13.63
N ARG A 91 -13.29 -3.16 12.39
CA ARG A 91 -12.81 -4.35 11.67
C ARG A 91 -11.37 -4.18 11.23
N PHE A 92 -10.99 -2.97 10.85
CA PHE A 92 -9.61 -2.67 10.51
C PHE A 92 -8.70 -2.69 11.75
N ASP A 93 -9.16 -2.15 12.88
CA ASP A 93 -8.44 -2.25 14.15
C ASP A 93 -8.21 -3.71 14.54
N TRP A 94 -9.26 -4.53 14.55
CA TRP A 94 -9.14 -5.97 14.79
C TRP A 94 -8.20 -6.65 13.81
N PHE A 95 -8.24 -6.31 12.52
CA PHE A 95 -7.33 -6.86 11.52
C PHE A 95 -5.86 -6.48 11.80
N LEU A 96 -5.58 -5.25 12.23
CA LEU A 96 -4.24 -4.82 12.63
C LEU A 96 -3.77 -5.54 13.90
N GLU A 97 -4.65 -5.73 14.88
CA GLU A 97 -4.38 -6.53 16.07
C GLU A 97 -3.96 -7.94 15.69
N GLU A 98 -4.69 -8.60 14.78
CA GLU A 98 -4.36 -9.95 14.31
C GLU A 98 -3.01 -10.01 13.58
N ILE A 99 -2.66 -8.99 12.78
CA ILE A 99 -1.32 -8.88 12.16
C ILE A 99 -0.22 -8.84 13.22
N VAL A 100 -0.42 -8.06 14.28
CA VAL A 100 0.55 -7.95 15.38
C VAL A 100 0.62 -9.27 16.16
N ASN A 101 -0.54 -9.84 16.52
CA ASN A 101 -0.65 -11.07 17.31
C ASN A 101 -0.05 -12.29 16.59
N CYS A 102 -0.18 -12.38 15.27
CA CYS A 102 0.42 -13.48 14.49
C CYS A 102 1.93 -13.31 14.24
N GLY A 103 2.54 -12.23 14.74
CA GLY A 103 3.96 -11.97 14.59
C GLY A 103 4.36 -11.67 13.13
N TRP A 104 3.52 -10.92 12.40
CA TRP A 104 3.79 -10.55 11.02
C TRP A 104 5.17 -9.90 10.91
N LYS A 105 6.07 -10.55 10.16
CA LYS A 105 7.47 -10.16 10.13
C LYS A 105 7.65 -8.85 9.36
N PRO A 106 8.61 -8.00 9.77
CA PRO A 106 9.00 -6.83 9.00
C PRO A 106 9.44 -7.19 7.58
N ARG A 107 9.42 -6.20 6.69
CA ARG A 107 9.92 -6.36 5.32
C ARG A 107 11.42 -6.72 5.31
N PRO A 108 11.89 -7.49 4.32
CA PRO A 108 13.32 -7.78 4.19
C PRO A 108 14.15 -6.51 3.96
N ILE A 109 15.43 -6.57 4.32
CA ILE A 109 16.37 -5.47 4.08
C ILE A 109 16.48 -5.20 2.57
N GLY A 110 16.47 -3.91 2.20
CA GLY A 110 16.57 -3.47 0.80
C GLY A 110 15.26 -3.51 0.02
N TYR A 111 14.13 -3.79 0.70
CA TYR A 111 12.79 -3.76 0.11
C TYR A 111 11.89 -2.68 0.73
N PRO A 112 10.91 -2.13 -0.03
CA PRO A 112 10.68 -2.38 -1.46
C PRO A 112 11.85 -1.88 -2.32
N SER A 113 12.16 -2.64 -3.37
CA SER A 113 13.17 -2.28 -4.36
C SER A 113 12.49 -1.61 -5.55
N SER A 114 13.23 -0.73 -6.24
CA SER A 114 12.73 0.10 -7.34
C SER A 114 11.69 1.14 -6.93
N CYS A 115 11.98 2.38 -7.29
CA CYS A 115 11.14 3.54 -7.01
C CYS A 115 10.88 3.87 -5.52
N TRP A 116 11.76 3.43 -4.63
CA TRP A 116 11.70 3.71 -3.20
C TRP A 116 12.99 4.37 -2.72
N ASN A 117 12.88 5.59 -2.19
CA ASN A 117 14.00 6.46 -1.80
C ASN A 117 14.15 6.57 -0.27
N GLU A 118 13.92 5.48 0.45
CA GLU A 118 14.24 5.45 1.87
C GLU A 118 15.76 5.35 2.03
N SER A 119 16.35 6.33 2.74
CA SER A 119 17.79 6.39 2.97
C SER A 119 18.27 5.13 3.69
N ASP A 120 19.50 4.74 3.39
CA ASP A 120 20.22 3.56 3.91
C ASP A 120 20.51 3.58 5.43
N ASP A 121 19.81 4.40 6.21
CA ASP A 121 19.79 4.37 7.67
C ASP A 121 19.00 3.12 8.15
N LYS A 122 19.52 1.96 7.75
CA LYS A 122 19.00 0.58 7.81
C LYS A 122 18.77 0.07 9.25
N ALA A 123 18.98 0.90 10.26
CA ALA A 123 19.02 0.49 11.65
C ALA A 123 17.65 0.32 12.32
N SER A 124 16.56 0.83 11.74
CA SER A 124 15.29 0.98 12.50
C SER A 124 14.12 0.09 12.08
N TYR A 125 14.11 -0.50 10.87
CA TYR A 125 12.91 -1.24 10.38
C TYR A 125 13.18 -2.61 9.72
N GLY A 126 14.38 -3.17 9.89
CA GLY A 126 14.71 -4.51 9.41
C GLY A 126 14.82 -5.50 10.55
N GLY A 127 13.78 -6.31 10.78
CA GLY A 127 14.01 -7.62 11.40
C GLY A 127 15.05 -8.34 10.52
N GLY A 128 16.21 -8.67 11.10
CA GLY A 128 17.41 -9.12 10.38
C GLY A 128 17.27 -10.47 9.66
N TYR A 129 16.38 -10.57 8.68
CA TYR A 129 16.21 -11.75 7.84
C TYR A 129 16.84 -11.49 6.46
N LEU A 130 17.99 -12.11 6.23
CA LEU A 130 18.54 -12.30 4.89
C LEU A 130 17.66 -13.32 4.16
N VAL A 131 17.02 -12.91 3.07
CA VAL A 131 16.30 -13.84 2.18
C VAL A 131 17.35 -14.69 1.45
N LYS A 132 17.55 -15.94 1.90
CA LYS A 132 18.35 -16.92 1.14
C LYS A 132 17.51 -17.39 -0.04
N PHE A 133 17.83 -16.93 -1.25
CA PHE A 133 17.32 -17.54 -2.47
C PHE A 133 17.96 -18.93 -2.60
N GLY A 134 17.22 -19.96 -2.20
CA GLY A 134 17.60 -21.34 -2.48
C GLY A 134 17.49 -21.59 -3.97
N VAL A 135 18.62 -21.71 -4.66
CA VAL A 135 18.65 -22.34 -5.99
C VAL A 135 18.40 -23.82 -5.75
N SER A 136 17.19 -24.28 -6.07
CA SER A 136 16.89 -25.71 -6.18
C SER A 136 17.87 -26.31 -7.18
N LYS A 137 18.68 -27.26 -6.73
CA LYS A 137 19.42 -28.16 -7.63
C LYS A 137 18.49 -29.24 -8.16
#